data_AF-W1YJ54-F1
#
_entry.id   AF-W1YJ54-F1
#
_cell.length_a   1.000
_cell.length_b   1.000
_cell.length_c   1.000
_cell.angle_alpha   90.00
_cell.angle_beta   90.00
_cell.angle_gamma   90.00
#
_symmetry.space_group_name_H-M   'P 1'
#
loop_
_entity.id
_entity.type
_entity.pdbx_description
1 polymer ?
#
loop_
_entity_poly.entity_id
_entity_poly.type
_entity_poly.pdbx_seq_one_letter_code
_entity_poly.pdbx_strand_id
1 'polypeptide(L)'
;KTADYALSKGAHILNDIWGLHYDPDMAAIAAKYKVPVIIMHNSNDTNYGDIIEDMKAYFFFAVDKALKVGVTPQQIWLDPGIGFGKTEEQN
;
A
#
# COMPACT_ATOMS: atom_id res chain seq x y z
N LYS A 1 7.64 -2.25 12.67
CA LYS A 1 7.51 -2.41 14.16
C LYS A 1 6.11 -2.05 14.68
N THR A 2 5.55 -0.88 14.32
CA THR A 2 4.20 -0.48 14.76
C THR A 2 3.10 -1.42 14.28
N ALA A 3 3.10 -1.78 12.98
CA ALA A 3 2.11 -2.70 12.42
C ALA A 3 2.16 -4.09 13.07
N ASP A 4 3.36 -4.66 13.22
CA ASP A 4 3.57 -5.95 13.90
C ASP A 4 3.01 -5.93 15.34
N TYR A 5 3.30 -4.87 16.10
CA TYR A 5 2.76 -4.71 17.44
C TYR A 5 1.23 -4.58 17.43
N ALA A 6 0.67 -3.73 16.59
CA ALA A 6 -0.78 -3.52 16.52
C ALA A 6 -1.53 -4.82 16.16
N LEU A 7 -1.03 -5.57 15.17
CA LEU A 7 -1.60 -6.86 14.77
C LEU A 7 -1.48 -7.90 15.88
N SER A 8 -0.36 -7.90 16.63
CA SER A 8 -0.22 -8.74 17.83
C SER A 8 -1.22 -8.41 18.95
N LYS A 9 -1.84 -7.23 18.91
CA LYS A 9 -2.83 -6.75 19.88
C LYS A 9 -4.27 -6.79 19.36
N GLY A 10 -4.52 -7.40 18.21
CA GLY A 10 -5.88 -7.59 17.68
C GLY A 10 -6.32 -6.57 16.64
N ALA A 11 -5.39 -5.84 16.01
CA ALA A 11 -5.72 -5.21 14.73
C ALA A 11 -5.95 -6.29 13.66
N HIS A 12 -6.88 -6.05 12.74
CA HIS A 12 -7.32 -7.06 11.75
C HIS A 12 -7.01 -6.66 10.31
N ILE A 13 -6.63 -5.41 10.06
CA ILE A 13 -6.36 -4.85 8.73
C ILE A 13 -5.11 -3.98 8.84
N LEU A 14 -4.23 -4.10 7.86
CA LEU A 14 -3.09 -3.22 7.69
C LEU A 14 -3.47 -2.13 6.68
N ASN A 15 -3.42 -0.86 7.07
CA ASN A 15 -3.62 0.26 6.15
C ASN A 15 -2.31 1.02 5.99
N ASP A 16 -1.69 0.94 4.81
CA ASP A 16 -0.39 1.55 4.54
C ASP A 16 -0.51 2.71 3.54
N ILE A 17 -0.36 3.93 4.06
CA ILE A 17 -0.38 5.18 3.27
C ILE A 17 0.83 5.32 2.35
N TRP A 18 1.86 4.48 2.49
CA TRP A 18 2.99 4.41 1.57
C TRP A 18 2.97 3.15 0.72
N GLY A 19 1.84 2.43 0.70
CA GLY A 19 1.58 1.34 -0.23
C GLY A 19 2.70 0.31 -0.34
N LEU A 20 3.37 -0.04 0.77
CA LEU A 20 4.48 -0.99 0.81
C LEU A 20 5.79 -0.50 0.15
N HIS A 21 5.92 0.79 -0.18
CA HIS A 21 7.14 1.37 -0.76
C HIS A 21 8.12 1.89 0.28
N TYR A 22 7.64 2.37 1.43
CA TYR A 22 8.49 3.00 2.44
C TYR A 22 9.18 2.00 3.37
N ASP A 23 8.41 1.11 4.03
CA ASP A 23 8.96 0.09 4.94
C ASP A 23 9.13 -1.25 4.19
N PRO A 24 10.36 -1.77 4.04
CA PRO A 24 10.62 -3.00 3.31
C PRO A 24 9.91 -4.22 3.92
N ASP A 25 9.66 -4.23 5.23
CA ASP A 25 9.11 -5.37 5.96
C ASP A 25 7.57 -5.41 5.97
N MET A 26 6.91 -4.32 5.56
CA MET A 26 5.46 -4.16 5.74
C MET A 26 4.64 -5.26 5.06
N ALA A 27 5.05 -5.67 3.85
CA ALA A 27 4.41 -6.74 3.11
C ALA A 27 4.53 -8.09 3.85
N ALA A 28 5.70 -8.38 4.41
CA ALA A 28 5.95 -9.60 5.17
C ALA A 28 5.14 -9.63 6.48
N ILE A 29 4.92 -8.47 7.10
CA ILE A 29 4.04 -8.35 8.28
C ILE A 29 2.59 -8.70 7.90
N ALA A 30 2.06 -8.16 6.79
CA ALA A 30 0.72 -8.50 6.33
C ALA A 30 0.56 -10.02 6.11
N ALA A 31 1.54 -10.65 5.46
CA ALA A 31 1.57 -12.10 5.23
C ALA A 31 1.67 -12.91 6.54
N LYS A 32 2.54 -12.51 7.47
CA LYS A 32 2.73 -13.17 8.78
C LYS A 32 1.41 -13.30 9.54
N TYR A 33 0.62 -12.23 9.60
CA TYR A 33 -0.64 -12.21 10.33
C TYR A 33 -1.84 -12.63 9.48
N LYS A 34 -1.66 -12.86 8.18
CA LYS A 34 -2.71 -13.23 7.22
C LYS A 34 -3.90 -12.25 7.25
N VAL A 35 -3.59 -10.96 7.31
CA VAL A 35 -4.60 -9.88 7.33
C VAL A 35 -4.69 -9.19 5.97
N PRO A 36 -5.86 -8.61 5.63
CA PRO A 36 -5.96 -7.70 4.50
C PRO A 36 -4.99 -6.52 4.63
N VAL A 37 -4.47 -6.07 3.48
CA VAL A 37 -3.63 -4.89 3.34
C VAL A 37 -4.26 -3.91 2.36
N ILE A 38 -4.45 -2.67 2.80
CA ILE A 38 -4.80 -1.54 1.95
C ILE A 38 -3.49 -0.89 1.50
N ILE A 39 -3.28 -0.89 0.19
CA ILE A 39 -2.15 -0.28 -0.49
C ILE A 39 -2.62 1.07 -1.01
N MET A 40 -2.22 2.15 -0.36
CA MET A 40 -2.55 3.51 -0.80
C MET A 40 -1.48 4.05 -1.75
N HIS A 41 -1.90 4.71 -2.82
CA HIS A 41 -1.01 5.51 -3.66
C HIS A 41 -0.62 6.82 -2.95
N ASN A 42 0.68 7.13 -2.95
CA ASN A 42 1.23 8.32 -2.34
C ASN A 42 2.56 8.69 -3.02
N SER A 43 2.94 9.96 -2.93
CA SER A 43 4.17 10.51 -3.49
C SER A 43 4.66 11.68 -2.65
N ASN A 44 5.97 11.95 -2.69
CA ASN A 44 6.56 13.13 -2.06
C ASN A 44 6.34 14.42 -2.87
N ASP A 45 5.90 14.30 -4.11
CA ASP A 45 5.58 15.43 -4.98
C ASP A 45 4.31 15.15 -5.81
N THR A 46 3.97 16.08 -6.70
CA THR A 46 2.78 16.02 -7.57
C THR A 46 3.16 15.93 -9.05
N ASN A 47 4.40 15.55 -9.36
CA ASN A 47 4.95 15.56 -10.70
C ASN A 47 4.68 14.23 -11.40
N TYR A 48 3.52 14.13 -12.05
CA TYR A 48 3.15 12.97 -12.85
C TYR A 48 3.24 13.29 -14.33
N GLY A 49 3.62 12.30 -15.14
CA GLY A 49 3.47 12.37 -16.59
C GLY A 49 2.01 12.13 -16.97
N ASP A 50 1.53 10.94 -16.62
CA ASP A 50 0.10 10.57 -16.62
C ASP A 50 -0.20 9.95 -15.26
N ILE A 51 -1.00 10.65 -14.46
CA ILE A 51 -1.31 10.23 -13.10
C ILE A 51 -1.93 8.84 -13.02
N ILE A 52 -2.72 8.43 -14.01
CA ILE A 52 -3.37 7.12 -14.02
C ILE A 52 -2.36 6.03 -14.34
N GLU A 53 -1.49 6.24 -15.32
CA GLU A 53 -0.45 5.25 -15.67
C GLU A 53 0.63 5.15 -14.58
N ASP A 54 1.04 6.27 -14.00
CA ASP A 54 2.01 6.29 -12.90
C ASP A 54 1.44 5.58 -11.65
N MET A 55 0.17 5.84 -11.32
CA MET A 55 -0.52 5.18 -10.20
C MET A 55 -0.71 3.66 -10.45
N LYS A 56 -1.03 3.25 -11.68
CA LYS A 56 -1.06 1.82 -12.04
C LYS A 56 0.30 1.16 -11.84
N ALA A 57 1.37 1.76 -12.33
CA ALA A 57 2.73 1.24 -12.17
C ALA A 57 3.12 1.10 -10.69
N TYR A 58 2.78 2.11 -9.88
CA TYR A 58 2.95 2.08 -8.43
C TYR A 58 2.23 0.89 -7.79
N PHE A 59 0.95 0.67 -8.14
CA PHE A 59 0.18 -0.44 -7.60
C PHE A 59 0.70 -1.80 -8.08
N PHE A 60 1.04 -1.96 -9.36
CA PHE A 60 1.58 -3.22 -9.87
C PHE A 60 2.84 -3.65 -9.12
N PHE A 61 3.75 -2.70 -8.84
CA PHE A 61 4.94 -2.97 -8.03
C PHE A 61 4.58 -3.42 -6.61
N ALA A 62 3.70 -2.69 -5.93
CA ALA A 62 3.31 -3.00 -4.55
C ALA A 62 2.57 -4.35 -4.44
N VAL A 63 1.68 -4.64 -5.39
CA VAL A 63 0.96 -5.91 -5.49
C VAL A 63 1.93 -7.05 -5.70
N ASP A 64 2.86 -6.96 -6.64
CA ASP A 64 3.88 -7.98 -6.88
C ASP A 64 4.73 -8.25 -5.63
N LYS A 65 5.13 -7.19 -4.90
CA LYS A 65 5.83 -7.31 -3.62
C LYS A 65 5.01 -8.07 -2.57
N ALA A 66 3.71 -7.77 -2.45
CA ALA A 66 2.82 -8.45 -1.51
C ALA A 66 2.60 -9.93 -1.86
N LEU A 67 2.38 -10.23 -3.13
CA LEU A 67 2.18 -11.60 -3.63
C LEU A 67 3.43 -12.47 -3.39
N LYS A 68 4.62 -11.93 -3.63
CA LYS A 68 5.90 -12.64 -3.44
C LYS A 68 6.14 -13.12 -2.00
N VAL A 69 5.58 -12.43 -1.01
CA VAL A 69 5.70 -12.80 0.40
C VAL A 69 4.51 -13.61 0.92
N GLY A 70 3.54 -13.93 0.06
CA GLY A 70 2.43 -14.83 0.37
C GLY A 70 1.12 -14.15 0.79
N VAL A 71 0.97 -12.84 0.59
CA VAL A 71 -0.36 -12.19 0.67
C VAL A 71 -1.19 -12.68 -0.51
N THR A 72 -2.46 -13.05 -0.29
CA THR A 72 -3.33 -13.51 -1.38
C THR A 72 -4.01 -12.34 -2.09
N PRO A 73 -4.42 -12.50 -3.36
CA PRO A 73 -5.15 -11.45 -4.08
C PRO A 73 -6.40 -10.94 -3.34
N GLN A 74 -7.10 -11.82 -2.61
CA GLN A 74 -8.31 -11.47 -1.85
C GLN A 74 -8.01 -10.59 -0.62
N GLN A 75 -6.76 -10.56 -0.17
CA GLN A 75 -6.29 -9.74 0.94
C GLN A 75 -5.78 -8.37 0.49
N ILE A 76 -5.68 -8.09 -0.81
CA ILE A 76 -5.10 -6.86 -1.33
C ILE A 76 -6.21 -5.91 -1.75
N TRP A 77 -6.28 -4.74 -1.10
CA TRP A 77 -7.18 -3.65 -1.45
C TRP A 77 -6.36 -2.43 -1.91
N LEU A 78 -6.82 -1.73 -2.93
CA LEU A 78 -6.13 -0.56 -3.49
C LEU A 78 -6.89 0.71 -3.11
N ASP A 79 -6.15 1.74 -2.73
CA ASP A 79 -6.67 3.07 -2.42
C ASP A 79 -5.94 4.13 -3.26
N PRO A 80 -6.63 4.92 -4.10
CA PRO A 80 -5.99 5.94 -4.95
C PRO A 80 -5.29 7.07 -4.17
N GLY A 81 -5.53 7.18 -2.86
CA GLY A 81 -4.89 8.18 -2.00
C GLY A 81 -5.28 9.61 -2.40
N ILE A 82 -6.58 9.86 -2.57
CA ILE A 82 -7.10 11.21 -2.84
C ILE A 82 -6.64 12.16 -1.73
N GLY A 83 -6.09 13.31 -2.11
CA GLY A 83 -5.50 14.29 -1.20
C GLY A 83 -4.02 14.04 -0.84
N PHE A 84 -3.40 12.97 -1.35
CA PHE A 84 -2.01 12.62 -1.07
C PHE A 84 -1.17 12.63 -2.34
N GLY A 85 -0.10 13.45 -2.34
CA GLY A 85 0.83 13.57 -3.46
C GLY A 85 0.16 14.02 -4.76
N LYS A 86 -0.91 14.83 -4.70
CA LYS A 86 -1.68 15.28 -5.87
C LYS A 86 -2.10 16.74 -5.72
N THR A 87 -2.24 17.46 -6.83
CA THR A 87 -2.89 18.79 -6.88
C THR A 87 -4.41 18.66 -6.77
N GLU A 88 -5.13 19.77 -6.62
CA GLU A 88 -6.60 19.76 -6.60
C GLU A 88 -7.21 19.19 -7.90
N GLU A 89 -6.68 19.56 -9.06
CA GLU A 89 -7.16 19.08 -10.37
C GLU A 89 -6.85 17.60 -10.62
N GLN A 90 -5.82 17.07 -9.97
CA GLN A 90 -5.41 15.67 -10.06
C GLN A 90 -6.26 14.73 -9.18
N ASN A 91 -7.06 15.28 -8.24
CA ASN A 91 -7.93 14.53 -7.33
C ASN A 91 -9.33 14.33 -7.90
#